data_AF-A0A2W6ZXT1-F1
#
_entry.id   AF-A0A2W6ZXT1-F1
#
_cell.length_a   1.000
_cell.length_b   1.000
_cell.length_c   1.000
_cell.angle_alpha   90.00
_cell.angle_beta   90.00
_cell.angle_gamma   90.00
#
_symmetry.space_group_name_H-M   'P 1'
#
loop_
_entity.id
_entity.type
_entity.pdbx_description
1 polymer ?
#
loop_
_entity_poly.entity_id
_entity_poly.type
_entity_poly.pdbx_seq_one_letter_code
_entity_poly.pdbx_strand_id
1 'polypeptide(L)' 'MSEWSATKARKVLAALEKIGWEVKRQTGSHKILEREGWDNYVFAFRDSDEIGSKMLARIAKKTGLKAGDL' A
#
# COMPACT_ATOMS: atom_id res chain seq x y z
N MET A 1 -7.46 17.00 10.49
CA MET A 1 -8.10 16.41 9.30
C MET A 1 -7.19 15.33 8.77
N SER A 2 -7.72 14.17 8.42
CA SER A 2 -6.90 13.07 7.89
C SER A 2 -6.22 13.52 6.61
N GLU A 3 -4.89 13.57 6.57
CA GLU A 3 -4.08 13.94 5.38
C GLU A 3 -4.31 13.00 4.17
N TRP A 4 -5.07 11.93 4.36
CA TRP A 4 -5.34 10.90 3.37
C TRP A 4 -6.66 11.16 2.65
N SER A 5 -6.60 11.42 1.35
CA SER A 5 -7.76 11.34 0.44
C SER A 5 -7.97 9.91 -0.04
N ALA A 6 -9.23 9.51 -0.28
CA ALA A 6 -9.53 8.20 -0.84
C ALA A 6 -8.79 8.02 -2.18
N THR A 7 -8.08 6.91 -2.34
CA THR A 7 -7.14 6.71 -3.45
C THR A 7 -7.28 5.31 -4.04
N LYS A 8 -7.13 5.18 -5.36
CA LYS A 8 -7.15 3.89 -6.05
C LYS A 8 -6.02 2.98 -5.57
N ALA A 9 -6.34 1.72 -5.33
CA ALA A 9 -5.39 0.72 -4.84
C ALA A 9 -4.17 0.56 -5.75
N ARG A 10 -4.35 0.64 -7.08
CA ARG A 10 -3.22 0.65 -8.03
C ARG A 10 -2.22 1.78 -7.75
N LYS A 11 -2.70 2.98 -7.43
CA LYS A 11 -1.84 4.13 -7.11
C LYS A 11 -1.10 3.92 -5.79
N VAL A 12 -1.78 3.33 -4.80
CA VAL A 12 -1.17 2.98 -3.52
C VAL A 12 -0.07 1.95 -3.70
N LEU A 13 -0.31 0.88 -4.46
CA LEU A 13 0.71 -0.13 -4.74
C LEU A 13 1.92 0.47 -5.45
N ALA A 14 1.70 1.29 -6.49
CA ALA A 14 2.79 1.96 -7.20
C ALA A 14 3.61 2.88 -6.27
N ALA A 15 2.97 3.55 -5.30
CA ALA A 15 3.68 4.35 -4.30
C ALA A 15 4.49 3.47 -3.34
N LEU A 16 3.95 2.32 -2.91
CA LEU A 16 4.68 1.35 -2.11
C LEU A 16 5.92 0.83 -2.86
N GLU A 17 5.77 0.53 -4.15
CA GLU A 17 6.90 0.10 -4.99
C GLU A 17 7.98 1.18 -5.10
N LYS A 18 7.58 2.45 -5.28
CA LYS A 18 8.52 3.59 -5.32
C LYS A 18 9.30 3.81 -4.02
N ILE A 19 8.70 3.56 -2.86
CA ILE A 19 9.40 3.69 -1.57
C ILE A 19 10.27 2.45 -1.25
N GLY A 20 10.34 1.46 -2.15
CA GLY A 20 11.19 0.29 -2.04
C GLY A 20 10.51 -0.97 -1.52
N TRP A 21 9.17 -1.08 -1.61
CA TRP A 21 8.49 -2.37 -1.45
C TRP A 21 8.52 -3.15 -2.75
N GLU A 22 8.70 -4.46 -2.67
CA GLU A 22 8.70 -5.33 -3.84
C GLU A 22 7.68 -6.46 -3.67
N VAL A 23 7.09 -6.92 -4.78
CA VAL A 23 6.15 -8.04 -4.75
C VAL A 23 6.93 -9.34 -4.60
N LYS A 24 7.02 -9.85 -3.37
CA LYS A 24 7.58 -11.16 -3.06
C LYS A 24 6.80 -12.30 -3.70
N ARG A 25 5.47 -12.23 -3.61
CA ARG A 25 4.55 -13.26 -4.11
C ARG A 25 3.18 -12.67 -4.40
N GLN A 26 2.50 -13.20 -5.42
CA GLN A 26 1.10 -12.88 -5.70
C GLN A 26 0.26 -14.15 -5.85
N THR A 27 -0.93 -14.14 -5.24
CA THR A 27 -1.97 -15.17 -5.42
C THR A 27 -3.32 -14.47 -5.63
N GLY A 28 -3.83 -14.48 -6.87
CA GLY A 28 -5.04 -13.74 -7.21
C GLY A 28 -4.86 -12.23 -6.97
N SER A 29 -5.77 -11.63 -6.21
CA SER A 29 -5.72 -10.21 -5.81
C SER A 29 -4.82 -9.93 -4.60
N HIS A 30 -4.29 -10.96 -3.93
CA HIS A 30 -3.41 -10.79 -2.78
C HIS A 30 -1.95 -10.74 -3.22
N LYS A 31 -1.26 -9.66 -2.87
CA LYS A 31 0.19 -9.48 -3.06
C LYS A 31 0.85 -9.46 -1.70
N ILE A 32 1.87 -10.28 -1.50
CA ILE A 32 2.77 -10.19 -0.36
C ILE A 32 3.92 -9.30 -0.81
N LEU A 33 4.08 -8.18 -0.12
CA LEU A 33 5.16 -7.23 -0.33
C LEU A 33 6.26 -7.46 0.69
N GLU A 34 7.51 -7.30 0.28
CA GLU A 34 8.66 -7.30 1.16
C GLU A 34 9.49 -6.04 0.96
N ARG A 35 10.21 -5.65 2.01
CA ARG A 35 11.16 -4.54 2.00
C ARG A 35 12.23 -4.84 3.03
N GLU A 36 13.49 -4.63 2.68
CA GLU A 36 14.62 -4.91 3.58
C GLU A 36 14.46 -4.18 4.91
N GLY A 37 14.58 -4.90 6.03
CA GLY A 37 14.40 -4.37 7.38
C GLY A 37 12.94 -4.17 7.82
N TRP A 38 11.96 -4.59 7.03
CA TRP A 38 10.53 -4.55 7.37
C TRP A 38 9.90 -5.94 7.32
N ASP A 39 8.85 -6.13 8.12
CA ASP A 39 8.01 -7.34 8.03
C ASP A 39 7.25 -7.37 6.69
N ASN A 40 7.01 -8.57 6.18
CA ASN A 40 6.19 -8.75 4.98
C ASN A 40 4.80 -8.13 5.18
N TYR A 41 4.31 -7.43 4.14
CA TYR A 41 3.02 -6.78 4.16
C TYR A 41 2.06 -7.41 3.14
N VAL A 42 0.86 -7.81 3.58
CA VAL A 42 -0.16 -8.36 2.68
C VAL A 42 -1.01 -7.22 2.11
N PHE A 43 -0.87 -6.95 0.83
CA PHE A 43 -1.67 -6.03 0.05
C PHE A 43 -2.80 -6.78 -0.67
N ALA A 44 -4.01 -6.70 -0.13
CA ALA A 44 -5.17 -7.50 -0.52
C ALA A 44 -6.23 -6.70 -1.29
N PHE A 45 -5.81 -5.87 -2.25
CA PHE A 45 -6.71 -5.00 -3.01
C PHE A 45 -6.57 -5.26 -4.51
N ARG A 46 -7.69 -5.22 -5.21
CA ARG A 46 -7.71 -5.20 -6.68
C ARG A 46 -7.40 -3.78 -7.16
N ASP A 47 -6.80 -3.66 -8.32
CA ASP A 47 -6.40 -2.37 -8.90
C ASP A 47 -7.51 -1.31 -8.94
N SER A 48 -8.76 -1.73 -9.19
CA SER A 48 -9.93 -0.86 -9.30
C SER A 48 -10.50 -0.40 -7.96
N ASP A 49 -10.14 -1.08 -6.87
CA ASP A 49 -10.64 -0.79 -5.54
C ASP A 49 -10.19 0.60 -5.09
N GLU A 50 -11.03 1.26 -4.29
CA GLU A 50 -10.70 2.53 -3.67
C GLU A 50 -10.42 2.31 -2.18
N ILE A 51 -9.27 2.81 -1.73
CA ILE A 51 -8.84 2.69 -0.35
C ILE A 51 -9.17 4.00 0.36
N GLY A 52 -10.10 3.92 1.30
CA GLY A 52 -10.51 5.06 2.11
C GLY A 52 -9.42 5.54 3.08
N SER A 53 -9.54 6.79 3.52
CA SER A 53 -8.57 7.50 4.37
C SER A 53 -8.15 6.75 5.64
N LYS A 54 -9.09 6.09 6.33
CA LYS A 54 -8.80 5.29 7.53
C LYS A 54 -7.93 4.07 7.23
N MET A 55 -8.15 3.41 6.08
CA MET A 55 -7.37 2.25 5.68
C MET A 55 -5.99 2.67 5.17
N LEU A 56 -5.90 3.78 4.43
CA LEU A 56 -4.62 4.39 4.04
C LEU A 56 -3.75 4.72 5.27
N ALA A 57 -4.34 5.32 6.31
CA ALA A 57 -3.62 5.59 7.54
C ALA A 57 -3.09 4.31 8.24
N ARG A 58 -3.77 3.16 8.07
CA ARG A 58 -3.30 1.86 8.59
C ARG A 58 -2.17 1.29 7.74
N ILE A 59 -2.28 1.39 6.42
CA ILE A 59 -1.22 0.99 5.48
C ILE A 59 0.05 1.80 5.79
N ALA A 60 -0.06 3.13 5.86
CA ALA A 60 1.03 4.04 6.20
C ALA A 60 1.82 3.64 7.46
N LYS A 61 1.12 3.29 8.54
CA LYS A 61 1.75 2.85 9.79
C LYS A 61 2.56 1.56 9.65
N LYS A 62 2.21 0.70 8.69
CA LYS A 62 2.84 -0.61 8.48
C LYS A 62 3.89 -0.60 7.37
N THR A 63 3.79 0.33 6.43
CA THR A 63 4.64 0.35 5.23
C THR A 63 5.57 1.54 5.14
N GLY A 64 5.36 2.55 6.01
CA GLY A 64 6.07 3.83 5.94
C GLY A 64 5.57 4.77 4.83
N LEU A 65 4.47 4.43 4.15
CA LEU A 65 3.83 5.29 3.15
C LEU A 65 3.41 6.63 3.79
N LYS A 66 3.65 7.73 3.07
CA LYS A 66 3.22 9.09 3.47
C LYS A 66 2.19 9.63 2.49
N ALA A 67 1.39 10.61 2.93
CA ALA A 67 0.35 11.20 2.09
C ALA A 67 0.95 11.88 0.83
N GLY A 68 2.16 12.43 0.93
CA GLY A 68 2.87 13.02 -0.21
C GLY A 68 3.38 12.03 -1.26
N ASP A 69 3.38 10.72 -0.97
CA ASP A 69 3.78 9.68 -1.92
C ASP A 69 2.64 9.31 -2.89
N LEU A 70 1.40 9.71 -2.57
CA LEU A 70 0.18 9.45 -3.36
C LEU A 70 -0.15 10.63 -4.28
#